data_AF-A0A2W5EYB1-F1
#
_entry.id   AF-A0A2W5EYB1-F1
#
_cell.length_a   1.000
_cell.length_b   1.000
_cell.length_c   1.000
_cell.angle_alpha   90.00
_cell.angle_beta   90.00
_cell.angle_gamma   90.00
#
_symmetry.space_group_name_H-M   'P 1'
#
loop_
_entity.id
_entity.type
_entity.pdbx_description
1 polymer ?
#
loop_
_entity_poly.entity_id
_entity_poly.type
_entity_poly.pdbx_seq_one_letter_code
_entity_poly.pdbx_strand_id
1 'polypeptide(L)'
;MDNFSNVNKDKKTNFRRKPSIDLSPMIFGKVPPQAKDLEEAVLGAVMLEKGAFDNVIEVIQAECFYVDAHQKIFKCFQDLAQKSLPIDMLTVVEELKSKGELEEVGGAYYVSKLTNVVTSTANIITHAQIIL
;
A
#
# COMPACT_ATOMS: atom_id res chain seq x y z
N MET A 1 -41.94 -36.56 53.42
CA MET A 1 -42.95 -36.58 52.35
C MET A 1 -42.63 -35.50 51.35
N ASP A 2 -42.28 -35.93 50.12
CA ASP A 2 -42.63 -35.34 48.81
C ASP A 2 -42.18 -33.89 48.55
N ASN A 3 -41.07 -33.57 47.86
CA ASN A 3 -40.53 -33.92 46.54
C ASN A 3 -41.20 -33.16 45.35
N PHE A 4 -40.33 -32.43 44.62
CA PHE A 4 -40.37 -32.04 43.19
C PHE A 4 -41.00 -30.73 42.65
N SER A 5 -40.12 -30.00 41.94
CA SER A 5 -40.32 -29.18 40.70
C SER A 5 -41.02 -27.81 40.82
N ASN A 6 -40.68 -26.74 40.09
CA ASN A 6 -39.95 -26.63 38.82
C ASN A 6 -39.39 -25.21 38.57
N VAL A 7 -38.49 -25.16 37.59
CA VAL A 7 -37.62 -24.13 36.98
C VAL A 7 -38.36 -23.05 36.14
N ASN A 8 -37.83 -21.81 36.11
CA ASN A 8 -37.54 -20.99 34.89
C ASN A 8 -36.92 -19.62 35.27
N LYS A 9 -35.60 -19.37 35.20
CA LYS A 9 -34.71 -19.01 34.07
C LYS A 9 -35.12 -17.81 33.17
N ASP A 10 -34.25 -16.80 33.24
CA ASP A 10 -33.73 -15.93 32.16
C ASP A 10 -34.69 -15.15 31.24
N LYS A 11 -34.70 -13.82 31.39
CA LYS A 11 -35.00 -12.90 30.29
C LYS A 11 -33.92 -11.79 30.20
N LYS A 12 -32.82 -12.10 29.51
CA LYS A 12 -31.90 -11.09 28.95
C LYS A 12 -32.58 -10.47 27.73
N THR A 13 -32.94 -9.19 27.81
CA THR A 13 -33.54 -8.44 26.71
C THR A 13 -32.46 -8.03 25.70
N ASN A 14 -32.42 -8.74 24.57
CA ASN A 14 -31.58 -8.40 23.41
C ASN A 14 -32.07 -7.10 22.74
N PHE A 15 -31.41 -5.98 23.02
CA PHE A 15 -31.55 -4.76 22.21
C PHE A 15 -30.80 -4.93 20.89
N ARG A 16 -31.56 -5.29 19.85
CA ARG A 16 -31.10 -5.37 18.46
C ARG A 16 -30.73 -3.96 17.98
N ARG A 17 -29.45 -3.58 18.06
CA ARG A 17 -28.95 -2.33 17.47
C ARG A 17 -29.20 -2.38 15.96
N LYS A 18 -30.00 -1.47 15.43
CA LYS A 18 -30.12 -1.26 13.97
C LYS A 18 -28.75 -0.80 13.45
N PRO A 19 -28.30 -1.27 12.28
CA PRO A 19 -27.09 -0.75 11.65
C PRO A 19 -27.31 0.72 11.30
N SER A 20 -26.45 1.60 11.81
CA SER A 20 -26.40 3.01 11.39
C SER A 20 -26.01 3.05 9.92
N ILE A 21 -26.83 3.70 9.09
CA ILE A 21 -26.54 3.90 7.67
C ILE A 21 -25.32 4.84 7.58
N ASP A 22 -24.23 4.37 6.98
CA ASP A 22 -23.06 5.21 6.71
C ASP A 22 -23.37 6.15 5.52
N LEU A 23 -23.59 7.42 5.85
CA LEU A 23 -23.94 8.49 4.90
C LEU A 23 -22.70 9.16 4.28
N SER A 24 -21.49 8.81 4.73
CA SER A 24 -20.22 9.38 4.26
C SER A 24 -20.06 9.42 2.73
N PRO A 25 -20.41 8.37 1.95
CA PRO A 25 -20.24 8.39 0.49
C PRO A 25 -21.23 9.31 -0.25
N MET A 26 -22.32 9.76 0.40
CA MET A 26 -23.23 10.75 -0.19
C MET A 26 -22.75 12.19 0.01
N ILE A 27 -21.93 12.45 1.03
CA ILE A 27 -21.47 13.81 1.40
C ILE A 27 -20.11 14.11 0.77
N PHE A 28 -19.19 13.14 0.74
CA PHE A 28 -17.79 13.35 0.33
C PHE A 28 -17.44 12.74 -1.04
N GLY A 29 -18.41 12.12 -1.72
CA GLY A 29 -18.15 11.29 -2.91
C GLY A 29 -17.50 9.95 -2.55
N LYS A 30 -17.50 9.01 -3.50
CA LYS A 30 -16.81 7.73 -3.31
C LYS A 30 -15.31 7.96 -3.42
N VAL A 31 -14.56 7.53 -2.41
CA VAL A 31 -13.10 7.41 -2.51
C VAL A 31 -12.82 6.44 -3.67
N PRO A 32 -11.97 6.82 -4.64
CA PRO A 32 -11.62 5.94 -5.73
C PRO A 32 -10.95 4.66 -5.19
N PRO A 33 -11.15 3.50 -5.85
CA PRO A 33 -10.43 2.28 -5.52
C PRO A 33 -8.93 2.53 -5.49
N GLN A 34 -8.25 2.11 -4.43
CA GLN A 34 -6.81 2.30 -4.24
C GLN A 34 -6.23 1.13 -3.46
N ALA A 35 -5.00 0.74 -3.81
CA ALA A 35 -4.29 -0.37 -3.18
C ALA A 35 -2.92 0.10 -2.67
N LYS A 36 -2.91 1.05 -1.72
CA LYS A 36 -1.68 1.68 -1.20
C LYS A 36 -0.65 0.67 -0.68
N ASP A 37 -1.10 -0.39 -0.02
CA ASP A 37 -0.21 -1.43 0.50
C ASP A 37 0.52 -2.18 -0.63
N LEU A 38 -0.15 -2.34 -1.79
CA LEU A 38 0.47 -2.92 -2.98
C LEU A 38 1.43 -1.95 -3.66
N GLU A 39 1.10 -0.65 -3.66
CA GLU A 39 2.04 0.38 -4.13
C GLU A 39 3.34 0.35 -3.30
N GLU A 40 3.23 0.35 -1.96
CA GLU A 40 4.39 0.25 -1.07
C GLU A 40 5.19 -1.03 -1.35
N ALA A 41 4.50 -2.17 -1.50
CA ALA A 41 5.13 -3.46 -1.77
C ALA A 41 5.86 -3.50 -3.12
N VAL A 42 5.28 -2.94 -4.19
CA VAL A 42 5.91 -2.89 -5.52
C VAL A 42 7.17 -2.04 -5.49
N LEU A 43 7.10 -0.83 -4.91
CA LEU A 43 8.27 0.05 -4.82
C LEU A 43 9.40 -0.57 -3.98
N GLY A 44 9.05 -1.15 -2.83
CA GLY A 44 10.00 -1.85 -1.99
C GLY A 44 10.64 -3.04 -2.70
N ALA A 45 9.83 -3.84 -3.41
CA ALA A 45 10.31 -5.04 -4.09
C ALA A 45 11.25 -4.71 -5.25
N VAL A 46 10.98 -3.62 -5.99
CA VAL A 46 11.90 -3.10 -7.03
C VAL A 46 13.27 -2.76 -6.45
N MET A 47 13.33 -2.15 -5.27
CA MET A 47 14.60 -1.78 -4.61
C MET A 47 15.35 -2.97 -4.01
N LEU A 48 14.68 -4.10 -3.79
CA LEU A 48 15.27 -5.31 -3.18
C LEU A 48 15.72 -6.34 -4.22
N GLU A 49 14.97 -6.48 -5.31
CA GLU A 49 15.19 -7.51 -6.32
C GLU A 49 15.84 -6.93 -7.58
N LYS A 50 17.07 -7.34 -7.84
CA LYS A 50 17.79 -6.91 -9.04
C LYS A 50 17.03 -7.33 -10.30
N GLY A 51 16.76 -6.38 -11.18
CA GLY A 51 16.05 -6.63 -12.45
C GLY A 51 14.53 -6.72 -12.30
N ALA A 52 13.96 -6.58 -11.10
CA ALA A 52 12.51 -6.51 -10.96
C ALA A 52 11.90 -5.30 -11.68
N PHE A 53 12.62 -4.18 -11.72
CA PHE A 53 12.15 -2.97 -12.40
C PHE A 53 11.84 -3.20 -13.89
N ASP A 54 12.68 -3.97 -14.59
CA ASP A 54 12.53 -4.24 -16.02
C ASP A 54 11.18 -4.93 -16.33
N ASN A 55 10.72 -5.79 -15.43
CA ASN A 55 9.42 -6.44 -15.59
C ASN A 55 8.27 -5.54 -15.12
N VAL A 56 8.47 -4.72 -14.08
CA VAL A 56 7.42 -3.86 -13.52
C VAL A 56 7.08 -2.70 -14.45
N ILE A 57 8.09 -2.08 -15.08
CA ILE A 57 7.91 -0.95 -16.00
C ILE A 57 7.10 -1.32 -17.25
N GLU A 58 7.06 -2.61 -17.63
CA GLU A 58 6.20 -3.11 -18.70
C GLU A 58 4.70 -3.14 -18.31
N VAL A 59 4.39 -3.12 -17.01
CA VAL A 59 3.02 -3.29 -16.49
C VAL A 59 2.41 -1.94 -16.09
N ILE A 60 3.15 -1.11 -15.37
CA ILE A 60 2.63 0.13 -14.78
C ILE A 60 3.47 1.35 -15.10
N GLN A 61 2.80 2.49 -15.20
CA GLN A 61 3.42 3.81 -15.32
C GLN A 61 3.38 4.53 -13.97
N ALA A 62 4.20 5.58 -13.83
CA ALA A 62 4.24 6.36 -12.59
C ALA A 62 2.86 6.92 -12.23
N GLU A 63 2.07 7.33 -13.22
CA GLU A 63 0.75 7.91 -13.07
C GLU A 63 -0.30 6.91 -12.56
N CYS A 64 -0.01 5.61 -12.58
CA CYS A 64 -0.89 4.57 -12.03
C CYS A 64 -0.91 4.58 -10.49
N PHE A 65 0.13 5.11 -9.84
CA PHE A 65 0.19 5.17 -8.39
C PHE A 65 -0.75 6.26 -7.87
N TYR A 66 -1.58 5.93 -6.88
CA TYR A 66 -2.50 6.89 -6.27
C TYR A 66 -1.76 7.90 -5.39
N VAL A 67 -0.67 7.49 -4.74
CA VAL A 67 0.09 8.35 -3.82
C VAL A 67 1.16 9.13 -4.60
N ASP A 68 1.13 10.47 -4.55
CA ASP A 68 2.10 11.33 -5.23
C ASP A 68 3.56 10.98 -4.93
N ALA A 69 3.87 10.66 -3.67
CA ALA A 69 5.21 10.22 -3.26
C ALA A 69 5.65 8.94 -4.01
N HIS A 70 4.72 8.01 -4.23
CA HIS A 70 5.00 6.78 -4.97
C HIS A 70 5.22 7.06 -6.46
N GLN A 71 4.46 7.99 -7.06
CA GLN A 71 4.69 8.42 -8.43
C GLN A 71 6.12 9.00 -8.60
N LYS A 72 6.55 9.85 -7.66
CA LYS A 72 7.89 10.44 -7.66
C LYS A 72 8.99 9.39 -7.50
N ILE A 73 8.81 8.44 -6.58
CA ILE A 73 9.76 7.33 -6.40
C ILE A 73 9.85 6.48 -7.67
N PHE A 74 8.73 6.17 -8.32
CA PHE A 74 8.74 5.40 -9.57
C PHE A 74 9.41 6.15 -10.72
N LYS A 75 9.20 7.47 -10.84
CA LYS A 75 9.93 8.33 -11.79
C LYS A 75 11.43 8.32 -11.52
N CYS A 76 11.83 8.37 -10.25
CA CYS A 76 13.23 8.20 -9.86
C CYS A 76 13.82 6.87 -10.34
N PHE A 77 13.06 5.76 -10.30
CA PHE A 77 13.52 4.48 -10.84
C PHE A 77 13.74 4.55 -12.36
N GLN A 78 12.83 5.18 -13.09
CA GLN A 78 12.96 5.38 -14.55
C GLN A 78 14.21 6.20 -14.89
N ASP A 79 14.48 7.26 -14.14
CA ASP A 79 15.66 8.10 -14.35
C ASP A 79 16.97 7.36 -14.05
N LEU A 80 17.00 6.55 -12.98
CA LEU A 80 18.15 5.70 -12.67
C LEU A 80 18.38 4.65 -13.77
N ALA A 81 17.31 4.01 -14.26
CA ALA A 81 17.38 3.07 -15.37
C ALA A 81 17.94 3.73 -16.64
N GLN A 82 17.47 4.92 -16.98
CA GLN A 82 17.96 5.70 -18.13
C GLN A 82 19.46 6.04 -17.99
N LYS A 83 19.92 6.32 -16.78
CA LYS A 83 21.33 6.55 -16.45
C LYS A 83 22.15 5.25 -16.36
N SER A 84 21.54 4.08 -16.58
CA SER A 84 22.16 2.76 -16.38
C SER A 84 22.74 2.60 -14.96
N LEU A 85 22.08 3.17 -13.96
CA LEU A 85 22.43 3.06 -12.55
C LEU A 85 21.56 2.00 -11.86
N PRO A 86 22.08 1.33 -10.80
CA PRO A 86 21.28 0.37 -10.06
C PRO A 86 20.14 1.07 -9.33
N ILE A 87 19.01 0.37 -9.22
CA ILE A 87 17.80 0.85 -8.53
C ILE A 87 17.73 0.11 -7.20
N ASP A 88 18.40 0.65 -6.20
CA ASP A 88 18.40 0.17 -4.82
C ASP A 88 18.11 1.32 -3.87
N MET A 89 17.85 1.03 -2.58
CA MET A 89 17.47 2.05 -1.61
C MET A 89 18.46 3.22 -1.55
N LEU A 90 19.77 2.96 -1.61
CA LEU A 90 20.78 3.99 -1.43
C LEU A 90 20.84 4.89 -2.67
N THR A 91 20.81 4.31 -3.87
CA THR A 91 20.83 5.10 -5.09
C THR A 91 19.56 5.91 -5.28
N VAL A 92 18.41 5.36 -4.90
CA VAL A 92 17.12 6.06 -4.94
C VAL A 92 17.11 7.26 -3.99
N VAL A 93 17.57 7.08 -2.74
CA VAL A 93 17.67 8.19 -1.79
C VAL A 93 18.61 9.29 -2.30
N GLU A 94 19.77 8.94 -2.83
CA GLU A 94 20.73 9.92 -3.33
C GLU A 94 20.22 10.65 -4.58
N GLU A 95 19.57 9.94 -5.50
CA GLU A 95 18.97 10.55 -6.69
C GLU A 95 17.83 11.51 -6.33
N LEU A 96 16.90 11.11 -5.45
CA LEU A 96 15.84 11.99 -4.94
C LEU A 96 16.41 13.21 -4.21
N LYS A 97 17.48 13.03 -3.43
CA LYS A 97 18.17 14.13 -2.75
C LYS A 97 18.79 15.10 -3.75
N SER A 98 19.45 14.59 -4.78
CA SER A 98 20.09 15.40 -5.82
C SER A 98 19.09 16.28 -6.59
N LYS A 99 17.84 15.83 -6.70
CA LYS A 99 16.72 16.56 -7.32
C LYS A 99 15.98 17.51 -6.37
N GLY A 100 16.26 17.43 -5.08
CA GLY A 100 15.53 18.18 -4.05
C GLY A 100 14.15 17.61 -3.72
N GLU A 101 13.82 16.40 -4.17
CA GLU A 101 12.49 15.79 -3.99
C GLU A 101 12.41 14.83 -2.79
N LEU A 102 13.55 14.54 -2.12
CA LEU A 102 13.61 13.57 -1.03
C LEU A 102 12.63 13.87 0.11
N GLU A 103 12.52 15.14 0.51
CA GLU A 103 11.61 15.55 1.58
C GLU A 103 10.14 15.43 1.16
N GLU A 104 9.84 15.63 -0.13
CA GLU A 104 8.47 15.52 -0.66
C GLU A 104 7.96 14.07 -0.64
N VAL A 105 8.85 13.09 -0.72
CA VAL A 105 8.49 11.67 -0.59
C VAL A 105 8.51 11.17 0.85
N GLY A 106 8.72 12.04 1.85
CA GLY A 106 8.76 11.66 3.27
C GLY A 106 10.16 11.31 3.81
N GLY A 107 11.22 11.66 3.06
CA GLY A 107 12.60 11.53 3.50
C GLY A 107 13.17 10.12 3.35
N ALA A 108 14.46 9.97 3.68
CA ALA A 108 15.17 8.69 3.58
C ALA A 108 14.54 7.58 4.45
N TYR A 109 13.92 7.95 5.58
CA TYR A 109 13.21 7.01 6.44
C TYR A 109 12.02 6.37 5.71
N TYR A 110 11.26 7.13 4.92
CA TYR A 110 10.14 6.58 4.18
C TYR A 110 10.58 5.57 3.12
N VAL A 111 11.61 5.90 2.34
CA VAL A 111 12.19 4.98 1.34
C VAL A 111 12.68 3.69 2.01
N SER A 112 13.30 3.79 3.19
CA SER A 112 13.69 2.62 3.98
C SER A 112 12.49 1.81 4.49
N LYS A 113 11.41 2.46 4.91
CA LYS A 113 10.17 1.78 5.31
C LYS A 113 9.61 0.93 4.16
N LEU A 114 9.65 1.43 2.92
CA LEU A 114 9.13 0.70 1.76
C LEU A 114 9.80 -0.66 1.55
N THR A 115 11.11 -0.77 1.77
CA THR A 115 11.78 -2.09 1.67
C THR A 115 11.43 -2.99 2.85
N ASN A 116 11.18 -2.43 4.04
CA ASN A 116 10.87 -3.20 5.24
C ASN A 116 9.48 -3.84 5.25
N VAL A 117 8.54 -3.32 4.46
CA VAL A 117 7.18 -3.90 4.36
C VAL A 117 7.10 -5.09 3.41
N VAL A 118 8.13 -5.34 2.60
CA VAL A 118 8.14 -6.41 1.61
C VAL A 118 8.42 -7.75 2.28
N THR A 119 7.42 -8.64 2.23
CA THR A 119 7.56 -10.02 2.74
C THR A 119 7.98 -11.01 1.66
N SER A 120 7.69 -10.72 0.38
CA SER A 120 8.08 -11.52 -0.77
C SER A 120 8.06 -10.68 -2.05
N THR A 121 9.02 -10.93 -2.95
CA THR A 121 9.11 -10.31 -4.29
C THR A 121 8.51 -11.19 -5.39
N ALA A 122 8.13 -12.43 -5.07
CA ALA A 122 7.75 -13.46 -6.06
C ALA A 122 6.53 -13.10 -6.91
N ASN A 123 5.61 -12.29 -6.38
CA ASN A 123 4.36 -11.93 -7.04
C ASN A 123 4.28 -10.44 -7.44
N ILE A 124 5.43 -9.77 -7.59
CA ILE A 124 5.49 -8.34 -7.87
C ILE A 124 4.68 -7.92 -9.10
N ILE A 125 4.66 -8.74 -10.15
CA ILE A 125 3.89 -8.49 -11.38
C ILE A 125 2.38 -8.52 -11.11
N THR A 126 1.92 -9.51 -10.33
CA THR A 126 0.52 -9.59 -9.91
C THR A 126 0.14 -8.37 -9.07
N HIS A 127 1.03 -7.90 -8.19
CA HIS A 127 0.78 -6.70 -7.38
C HIS A 127 0.71 -5.44 -8.24
N ALA A 128 1.62 -5.30 -9.21
CA ALA A 128 1.61 -4.21 -10.18
C ALA A 128 0.31 -4.18 -11.00
N GLN A 129 -0.19 -5.33 -11.44
CA GLN A 129 -1.45 -5.43 -12.19
C GLN A 129 -2.69 -4.98 -11.40
N ILE A 130 -2.67 -5.07 -10.06
CA ILE A 130 -3.78 -4.62 -9.21
C ILE A 130 -3.78 -3.09 -9.05
N ILE A 131 -2.65 -2.43 -9.27
CA ILE A 131 -2.52 -0.96 -9.17
C ILE A 131 -3.12 -0.26 -10.40
N LEU A 132 -3.16 -0.92 -11.57
CA LEU A 132 -3.81 -0.42 -12.80
C LEU A 132 -5.32 -0.19 -12.62
#